data_AF-A0A530H4I3-F1
#
_entry.id   AF-A0A530H4I3-F1
#
_cell.length_a   1.000
_cell.length_b   1.000
_cell.length_c   1.000
_cell.angle_alpha   90.00
_cell.angle_beta   90.00
_cell.angle_gamma   90.00
#
_symmetry.space_group_name_H-M   'P 1'
#
loop_
_entity.id
_entity.type
_entity.pdbx_description
1 polymer ?
#
loop_
_entity_poly.entity_id
_entity_poly.type
_entity_poly.pdbx_seq_one_letter_code
_entity_poly.pdbx_strand_id
1 'polypeptide(L)' 'MQSISRRQFLASTVAAGAAGIVLPLINPRAVQAASPSIIRADTRVIDVAGRAAKVFGLVQPDGTHGLVTSAAN' A
#
# COMPACT_ATOMS: atom_id res chain seq x y z
N MET A 1 10.09 -1.81 -49.72
CA MET A 1 10.19 -2.51 -48.42
C MET A 1 11.42 -1.99 -47.71
N GLN A 2 11.27 -1.17 -46.66
CA GLN A 2 12.41 -0.68 -45.88
C GLN A 2 12.91 -1.81 -44.97
N SER A 3 14.10 -2.33 -45.25
CA SER A 3 14.75 -3.33 -44.42
C SER A 3 15.46 -2.65 -43.25
N ILE A 4 15.08 -3.02 -42.02
CA ILE A 4 15.82 -2.61 -40.83
C ILE A 4 17.18 -3.32 -40.83
N SER A 5 18.26 -2.54 -40.72
CA SER A 5 19.60 -3.11 -40.63
C SER A 5 19.83 -3.72 -39.24
N ARG A 6 20.65 -4.79 -39.17
CA ARG A 6 21.03 -5.44 -37.90
C ARG A 6 21.53 -4.44 -36.85
N ARG A 7 22.26 -3.41 -37.28
CA ARG A 7 22.78 -2.35 -36.39
C ARG A 7 21.67 -1.48 -35.82
N GLN A 8 20.68 -1.12 -36.63
CA GLN A 8 19.54 -0.33 -36.14
C GLN A 8 18.65 -1.12 -35.18
N PHE A 9 18.46 -2.42 -35.45
CA PHE A 9 17.77 -3.31 -34.52
C PHE A 9 18.50 -3.37 -33.17
N LEU A 10 19.81 -3.66 -33.18
CA LEU A 10 20.60 -3.69 -31.94
C LEU A 10 20.61 -2.35 -31.21
N ALA A 11 20.71 -1.23 -31.93
CA ALA A 11 20.63 0.11 -31.34
C ALA A 11 19.27 0.36 -30.67
N SER A 12 18.16 -0.07 -31.30
CA SER A 12 16.83 0.06 -30.71
C SER A 12 16.64 -0.80 -29.45
N THR A 13 17.22 -2.01 -29.42
CA THR A 13 17.16 -2.90 -28.25
C THR A 13 17.96 -2.34 -27.08
N VAL A 14 19.14 -1.77 -27.33
CA VAL A 14 19.94 -1.10 -26.29
C VAL A 14 19.21 0.15 -25.76
N ALA A 15 18.61 0.95 -26.63
CA ALA A 15 17.85 2.13 -26.21
C ALA A 15 16.61 1.77 -25.37
N ALA A 16 15.85 0.75 -25.78
CA ALA A 16 14.69 0.26 -25.04
C ALA A 16 15.10 -0.38 -23.70
N GLY A 17 16.20 -1.16 -23.69
CA GLY A 17 16.76 -1.73 -22.47
C GLY A 17 17.25 -0.66 -21.49
N ALA A 18 17.99 0.33 -21.97
CA ALA A 18 18.45 1.45 -21.15
C ALA A 18 17.29 2.24 -20.55
N ALA A 19 16.24 2.53 -21.35
CA ALA A 19 15.05 3.19 -20.84
C ALA A 19 14.36 2.36 -19.74
N GLY A 20 14.23 1.04 -19.92
CA GLY A 20 13.59 0.14 -18.95
C GLY A 20 14.31 0.06 -17.59
N ILE A 21 15.63 0.26 -17.57
CA ILE A 21 16.44 0.22 -16.33
C ILE A 21 16.58 1.62 -15.70
N VAL A 22 16.59 2.66 -16.52
CA VAL A 22 16.80 4.05 -16.09
C VAL A 22 15.50 4.69 -15.60
N LEU A 23 14.35 4.38 -16.20
CA LEU A 23 13.04 4.91 -15.78
C LEU A 23 12.71 4.62 -14.30
N PRO A 24 12.91 3.41 -13.76
CA PRO A 24 12.71 3.12 -12.33
C PRO A 24 13.70 3.85 -11.41
N LEU A 25 14.89 4.22 -11.93
CA LEU A 25 15.96 4.86 -11.18
C LEU A 25 15.77 6.38 -11.06
N ILE A 26 15.26 7.01 -12.14
CA ILE A 26 15.00 8.46 -12.18
C ILE A 26 13.60 8.77 -11.63
N ASN A 27 12.65 7.85 -11.81
CA ASN A 27 11.29 7.97 -11.32
C ASN A 27 11.00 6.78 -10.39
N PRO A 28 11.58 6.76 -9.18
CA PRO A 28 11.11 5.85 -8.16
C PRO A 28 9.69 6.31 -7.81
N ARG A 29 8.69 5.77 -8.51
CA ARG A 29 7.37 5.58 -7.90
C ARG A 29 7.55 4.52 -6.83
N ALA A 30 8.31 4.85 -5.80
CA ALA A 30 8.15 4.28 -4.50
C ALA A 30 6.70 4.56 -4.17
N VAL A 31 5.84 3.57 -4.36
CA VAL A 31 4.61 3.49 -3.60
C VAL A 31 5.09 3.51 -2.17
N GLN A 32 5.09 4.70 -1.56
CA GLN A 32 5.40 4.87 -0.16
C GLN A 32 4.34 4.05 0.56
N ALA A 33 4.73 2.86 0.99
CA ALA A 33 3.90 2.06 1.86
C ALA A 33 3.58 2.97 3.05
N ALA A 34 2.29 3.23 3.24
CA ALA A 34 1.84 4.02 4.38
C ALA A 34 2.40 3.38 5.66
N SER A 35 2.84 4.21 6.60
CA SER A 35 3.31 3.70 7.88
C SER A 35 2.22 2.82 8.51
N PRO A 36 2.56 1.65 9.06
CA PRO A 36 1.58 0.75 9.63
C PRO A 36 0.84 1.43 10.79
N SER A 37 -0.49 1.39 10.76
CA SER A 37 -1.32 1.86 11.87
C SER A 37 -1.35 0.79 12.97
N ILE A 38 -1.00 1.17 14.19
CA ILE A 38 -1.01 0.26 15.35
C ILE A 38 -2.43 0.22 15.91
N ILE A 39 -3.07 -0.95 15.84
CA ILE A 39 -4.35 -1.22 16.46
C ILE A 39 -4.12 -2.03 17.73
N ARG A 40 -4.77 -1.64 18.83
CA ARG A 40 -4.62 -2.31 20.13
C ARG A 40 -5.87 -3.11 20.48
N ALA A 41 -5.67 -4.31 21.01
CA ALA A 41 -6.74 -5.03 21.68
C ALA A 41 -6.91 -4.47 23.10
N ASP A 42 -8.14 -4.09 23.45
CA ASP A 42 -8.48 -3.53 24.74
C ASP A 42 -9.78 -4.14 25.26
N THR A 43 -10.10 -3.90 26.52
CA THR A 43 -11.32 -4.36 27.16
C THR A 43 -12.05 -3.24 27.86
N ARG A 44 -13.37 -3.24 27.76
CA ARG A 44 -14.21 -2.30 28.50
C ARG A 44 -15.38 -3.02 29.14
N VAL A 45 -15.94 -2.38 30.15
CA VAL A 45 -17.17 -2.84 30.80
C VAL A 45 -18.35 -2.09 30.18
N ILE A 46 -19.36 -2.83 29.76
CA ILE A 46 -20.65 -2.29 29.32
C ILE A 46 -21.77 -2.87 30.19
N ASP A 47 -22.89 -2.17 30.26
CA ASP A 47 -24.10 -2.71 30.87
C ASP A 47 -24.88 -3.52 29.82
N VAL A 48 -25.19 -4.78 30.16
CA VAL A 48 -26.03 -5.68 29.36
C VAL A 48 -27.18 -6.13 30.23
N ALA A 49 -28.38 -5.61 29.95
CA ALA A 49 -29.61 -5.94 30.71
C ALA A 49 -29.48 -5.75 32.23
N GLY A 50 -28.83 -4.67 32.67
CA GLY A 50 -28.64 -4.34 34.09
C GLY A 50 -27.45 -5.08 34.73
N ARG A 51 -26.56 -5.68 33.92
CA ARG A 51 -25.40 -6.42 34.39
C ARG A 51 -24.14 -5.93 33.70
N ALA A 52 -23.13 -5.60 34.51
CA ALA A 52 -21.79 -5.28 34.02
C ALA A 52 -21.17 -6.49 33.30
N ALA A 53 -20.83 -6.31 32.02
CA ALA A 53 -20.21 -7.30 31.15
C ALA A 53 -18.90 -6.75 30.57
N LYS A 54 -17.83 -7.54 30.65
CA LYS A 54 -16.55 -7.22 30.03
C LYS A 54 -16.57 -7.64 28.56
N VAL A 55 -16.26 -6.71 27.67
CA VAL A 55 -16.16 -6.95 26.22
C VAL A 55 -14.77 -6.66 25.72
N PHE A 56 -14.31 -7.45 24.75
CA PHE A 56 -13.08 -7.23 24.01
C PHE A 56 -13.37 -6.34 22.80
N GLY A 57 -12.45 -5.44 22.49
CA GLY A 57 -12.56 -4.56 21.34
C GLY A 57 -11.20 -4.15 20.80
N LEU A 58 -11.23 -3.61 19.59
CA LEU A 58 -10.06 -2.97 18.99
C LEU A 58 -10.16 -1.46 19.20
N VAL A 59 -9.02 -0.83 19.44
CA VAL A 59 -8.89 0.61 19.63
C VAL A 59 -7.81 1.14 18.68
N GLN A 60 -8.18 2.16 17.92
CA GLN A 60 -7.28 2.89 17.04
C GLN A 60 -6.40 3.88 17.82
N PRO A 61 -5.31 4.40 17.22
CA PRO A 61 -4.46 5.40 17.86
C PRO A 61 -5.19 6.68 18.31
N ASP A 62 -6.31 7.02 17.67
CA ASP A 62 -7.17 8.17 17.97
C ASP A 62 -8.20 7.89 19.08
N GLY A 63 -8.24 6.67 19.61
CA GLY A 63 -9.22 6.22 20.61
C GLY A 63 -10.53 5.71 20.03
N THR A 64 -10.72 5.75 18.70
CA THR A 64 -11.91 5.23 18.05
C THR A 64 -11.95 3.71 18.16
N HIS A 65 -13.13 3.16 18.44
CA HIS A 65 -13.32 1.72 18.57
C HIS A 65 -13.58 1.04 17.22
N GLY A 66 -13.03 -0.17 17.07
CA GLY A 66 -13.22 -1.01 15.88
C GLY A 66 -12.18 -0.79 14.80
N LEU A 67 -12.49 -1.24 13.58
CA LEU A 67 -11.67 -1.07 12.39
C LEU A 67 -12.40 -0.13 11.44
N VAL A 68 -11.82 1.05 11.22
CA VAL A 68 -12.30 2.01 10.24
C VAL A 68 -11.28 2.10 9.13
N THR A 69 -11.73 1.96 7.89
CA THR A 69 -10.89 2.15 6.71
C THR A 69 -11.68 2.90 5.65
N SER A 70 -11.00 3.67 4.82
CA SER A 70 -11.63 4.25 3.64
C SER A 70 -12.02 3.12 2.68
N ALA A 71 -13.27 3.10 2.22
CA ALA A 71 -13.62 2.29 1.07
C ALA A 71 -12.80 2.79 -0.13
N ALA A 72 -12.20 1.88 -0.89
CA ALA A 72 -11.50 2.24 -2.11
C ALA A 72 -12.48 2.91 -3.09
N ASN A 73 -12.12 4.08 -3.60
CA ASN A 73 -12.81 4.80 -4.67
C ASN A 73 -12.20 4.40 -6.02
#